data_AF-M5S9E6-F1
#
_entry.id   AF-M5S9E6-F1
#
_cell.length_a   1.000
_cell.length_b   1.000
_cell.length_c   1.000
_cell.angle_alpha   90.00
_cell.angle_beta   90.00
_cell.angle_gamma   90.00
#
_symmetry.space_group_name_H-M   'P 1'
#
loop_
_entity.id
_entity.type
_entity.pdbx_description
1 polymer ?
#
loop_
_entity_poly.entity_id
_entity_poly.type
_entity_poly.pdbx_seq_one_letter_code
_entity_poly.pdbx_strand_id
1 'polypeptide(L)'
;MSKRSRKWMAQRLPIKADFVTHSEDLDQNCAWEHFGGLALDEAKTRFAENALFYQEDFMFMGTNAFLFYFPVLDDYLRSVPDEENDDDWESWIIAQCIRAQFDSDTVNRLKPIATPIVELAEFVRDNIRRFGSDDAERQRVADAWTDLVHHIETLGNA
;
A
#
# COMPACT_ATOMS: atom_id res chain seq x y z
N MET A 1 16.96 18.73 -2.68
CA MET A 1 15.53 19.13 -2.50
C MET A 1 15.30 19.58 -1.05
N SER A 2 14.64 20.72 -0.84
CA SER A 2 14.48 21.36 0.48
C SER A 2 13.39 20.70 1.34
N LYS A 3 13.54 20.73 2.68
CA LYS A 3 12.54 20.30 3.67
C LYS A 3 11.16 20.93 3.46
N ARG A 4 11.09 22.10 2.80
CA ARG A 4 9.82 22.78 2.45
C ARG A 4 9.00 22.07 1.38
N SER A 5 9.63 21.40 0.40
CA SER A 5 8.89 20.67 -0.64
C SER A 5 8.22 19.39 -0.11
N ARG A 6 8.76 18.79 0.95
CA ARG A 6 8.20 17.58 1.58
C ARG A 6 6.87 17.83 2.32
N LYS A 7 6.63 19.06 2.80
CA LYS A 7 5.40 19.41 3.53
C LYS A 7 4.22 19.76 2.60
N TRP A 8 4.49 20.10 1.34
CA TRP A 8 3.47 20.59 0.39
C TRP A 8 2.68 19.48 -0.31
N MET A 9 3.26 18.28 -0.49
CA MET A 9 2.53 17.13 -1.05
C MET A 9 1.48 16.59 -0.07
N ALA A 10 1.70 16.71 1.24
CA ALA A 10 0.76 16.25 2.27
C ALA A 10 -0.48 17.16 2.45
N GLN A 11 -0.62 18.25 1.70
CA GLN A 11 -1.71 19.22 1.86
C GLN A 11 -2.61 19.38 0.62
N ARG A 12 -2.23 18.82 -0.53
CA ARG A 12 -3.09 18.82 -1.71
C ARG A 12 -3.56 17.41 -1.99
N LEU A 13 -4.82 17.29 -2.36
CA LEU A 13 -5.36 16.02 -2.86
C LEU A 13 -4.59 15.62 -4.14
N PRO A 14 -4.28 14.33 -4.32
CA PRO A 14 -3.71 13.84 -5.57
C PRO A 14 -4.60 14.20 -6.76
N ILE A 15 -3.97 14.64 -7.84
CA ILE A 15 -4.64 14.93 -9.12
C ILE A 15 -4.38 13.79 -10.10
N LYS A 16 -5.07 13.79 -11.24
CA LYS A 16 -4.92 12.73 -12.25
C LYS A 16 -3.47 12.47 -12.66
N ALA A 17 -2.63 13.51 -12.75
CA ALA A 17 -1.21 13.38 -13.09
C ALA A 17 -0.36 12.72 -11.98
N ASP A 18 -0.85 12.61 -10.75
CA ASP A 18 -0.18 11.86 -9.68
C ASP A 18 -0.46 10.35 -9.78
N PHE A 19 -1.54 9.95 -10.47
CA PHE A 19 -1.93 8.56 -10.75
C PHE A 19 -1.45 8.09 -12.13
N VAL A 20 -1.78 8.85 -13.17
CA VAL A 20 -1.67 8.46 -14.57
C VAL A 20 -0.47 9.17 -15.19
N THR A 21 0.63 8.44 -15.39
CA THR A 21 1.82 8.97 -16.06
C THR A 21 1.67 9.00 -17.57
N HIS A 22 0.92 8.03 -18.12
CA HIS A 22 0.61 7.89 -19.53
C HIS A 22 -0.90 7.69 -19.69
N SER A 23 -1.55 8.51 -20.52
CA SER A 23 -3.02 8.59 -20.57
C SER A 23 -3.75 7.31 -20.98
N GLU A 24 -3.04 6.36 -21.61
CA GLU A 24 -3.59 5.10 -22.13
C GLU A 24 -3.48 3.93 -21.13
N ASP A 25 -2.89 4.15 -19.95
CA ASP A 25 -2.75 3.13 -18.92
C ASP A 25 -4.10 2.88 -18.24
N LEU A 26 -4.75 1.76 -18.57
CA LEU A 26 -6.09 1.42 -18.09
C LEU A 26 -6.13 1.22 -16.58
N ASP A 27 -5.10 0.59 -16.01
CA ASP A 27 -5.04 0.27 -14.59
C ASP A 27 -4.84 1.55 -13.76
N GLN A 28 -3.97 2.46 -14.21
CA GLN A 28 -3.81 3.77 -13.58
C GLN A 28 -5.07 4.64 -13.70
N ASN A 29 -5.79 4.56 -14.83
CA ASN A 29 -7.05 5.28 -14.99
C ASN A 29 -8.14 4.71 -14.06
N CYS A 30 -8.20 3.39 -13.89
CA CYS A 30 -9.10 2.73 -12.95
C CYS A 30 -8.84 3.19 -11.51
N ALA A 31 -7.58 3.17 -11.06
CA ALA A 31 -7.20 3.67 -9.75
C ALA A 31 -7.57 5.16 -9.54
N TRP A 32 -7.45 5.98 -10.59
CA TRP A 32 -7.91 7.37 -10.57
C TRP A 32 -9.44 7.48 -10.44
N GLU A 33 -10.21 6.64 -11.12
CA GLU A 33 -11.67 6.66 -11.01
C GLU A 33 -12.16 6.26 -9.61
N HIS A 34 -11.46 5.33 -8.97
CA HIS A 34 -11.82 4.84 -7.63
C HIS A 34 -11.38 5.78 -6.49
N PHE A 35 -10.16 6.32 -6.55
CA PHE A 35 -9.55 7.07 -5.44
C PHE A 35 -9.25 8.54 -5.75
N GLY A 36 -9.26 8.93 -7.02
CA GLY A 36 -8.85 10.26 -7.47
C GLY A 36 -9.61 11.40 -6.80
N GLY A 37 -8.88 12.28 -6.12
CA GLY A 37 -9.45 13.44 -5.45
C GLY A 37 -10.15 13.14 -4.12
N LEU A 38 -10.13 11.90 -3.64
CA LEU A 38 -10.63 11.57 -2.30
C LEU A 38 -9.65 12.03 -1.22
N ALA A 39 -10.17 12.59 -0.12
CA ALA A 39 -9.41 12.76 1.10
C ALA A 39 -9.08 11.39 1.73
N LEU A 40 -8.10 11.35 2.65
CA LEU A 40 -7.67 10.10 3.28
C LEU A 40 -8.81 9.35 3.97
N ASP A 41 -9.66 10.05 4.72
CA ASP A 41 -10.78 9.41 5.44
C ASP A 41 -11.84 8.85 4.48
N GLU A 42 -12.06 9.51 3.34
CA GLU A 42 -12.95 9.03 2.27
C GLU A 42 -12.36 7.81 1.57
N ALA A 43 -11.05 7.84 1.28
CA ALA A 43 -10.35 6.73 0.66
C ALA A 43 -10.27 5.50 1.58
N LYS A 44 -10.08 5.68 2.89
CA LYS A 44 -10.17 4.62 3.90
C LYS A 44 -11.56 3.97 3.90
N THR A 45 -12.60 4.80 3.92
CA THR A 45 -13.98 4.32 3.86
C THR A 45 -14.22 3.52 2.58
N ARG A 46 -13.83 4.08 1.42
CA ARG A 46 -13.96 3.42 0.11
C ARG A 46 -13.23 2.08 0.06
N PHE A 47 -11.99 2.03 0.56
CA PHE A 47 -11.21 0.80 0.55
C PHE A 47 -11.86 -0.28 1.42
N ALA A 48 -12.33 0.07 2.61
CA ALA A 48 -13.00 -0.85 3.53
C ALA A 48 -14.36 -1.37 3.01
N GLU A 49 -15.02 -0.69 2.06
CA GLU A 49 -16.26 -1.18 1.43
C GLU A 49 -16.05 -2.48 0.66
N ASN A 50 -14.88 -2.64 0.01
CA ASN A 50 -14.52 -3.86 -0.72
C ASN A 50 -13.00 -3.92 -1.00
N ALA A 51 -12.21 -4.29 0.01
CA ALA A 51 -10.75 -4.27 -0.10
C ALA A 51 -10.20 -5.20 -1.20
N LEU A 52 -10.79 -6.39 -1.36
CA LEU A 52 -10.45 -7.34 -2.43
C LEU A 52 -10.59 -6.69 -3.82
N PHE A 53 -11.64 -5.88 -4.03
CA PHE A 53 -11.86 -5.20 -5.30
C PHE A 53 -10.88 -4.04 -5.53
N TYR A 54 -10.46 -3.34 -4.47
CA TYR A 54 -9.67 -2.11 -4.59
C TYR A 54 -8.15 -2.28 -4.37
N GLN A 55 -7.68 -3.41 -3.84
CA GLN A 55 -6.26 -3.58 -3.46
C GLN A 55 -5.29 -3.43 -4.63
N GLU A 56 -5.63 -3.93 -5.81
CA GLU A 56 -4.76 -3.83 -6.98
C GLU A 56 -4.67 -2.41 -7.54
N ASP A 57 -5.62 -1.52 -7.23
CA ASP A 57 -5.48 -0.11 -7.57
C ASP A 57 -4.21 0.47 -6.94
N PHE A 58 -3.80 0.02 -5.75
CA PHE A 58 -2.56 0.45 -5.11
C PHE A 58 -1.30 -0.13 -5.77
N MET A 59 -1.43 -1.27 -6.47
CA MET A 59 -0.35 -1.85 -7.26
C MET A 59 -0.03 -0.98 -8.48
N PHE A 60 -1.07 -0.51 -9.17
CA PHE A 60 -0.92 0.19 -10.45
C PHE A 60 -0.96 1.71 -10.35
N MET A 61 -1.50 2.25 -9.26
CA MET A 61 -1.52 3.68 -8.95
C MET A 61 -0.14 4.33 -9.10
N GLY A 62 -0.09 5.52 -9.70
CA GLY A 62 1.14 6.29 -9.81
C GLY A 62 1.78 6.57 -8.44
N THR A 63 3.11 6.52 -8.40
CA THR A 63 3.92 6.59 -7.17
C THR A 63 3.60 7.78 -6.26
N ASN A 64 3.23 8.94 -6.83
CA ASN A 64 2.89 10.12 -6.03
C ASN A 64 1.53 9.96 -5.34
N ALA A 65 0.55 9.39 -6.03
CA ALA A 65 -0.73 9.03 -5.44
C ALA A 65 -0.55 7.92 -4.40
N PHE A 66 0.28 6.90 -4.69
CA PHE A 66 0.55 5.83 -3.72
C PHE A 66 1.19 6.36 -2.44
N LEU A 67 2.16 7.28 -2.56
CA LEU A 67 2.77 7.93 -1.40
C LEU A 67 1.74 8.67 -0.54
N PHE A 68 0.70 9.25 -1.15
CA PHE A 68 -0.39 9.90 -0.43
C PHE A 68 -1.34 8.89 0.20
N TYR A 69 -1.75 7.85 -0.54
CA TYR A 69 -2.77 6.89 -0.11
C TYR A 69 -2.24 5.69 0.68
N PHE A 70 -0.93 5.46 0.80
CA PHE A 70 -0.37 4.39 1.65
C PHE A 70 -1.00 4.28 3.05
N PRO A 71 -1.31 5.39 3.77
CA PRO A 71 -2.00 5.32 5.06
C PRO A 71 -3.37 4.62 5.04
N VAL A 72 -4.00 4.45 3.87
CA VAL A 72 -5.22 3.65 3.71
C VAL A 72 -4.95 2.18 3.97
N LEU A 73 -3.88 1.62 3.40
CA LEU A 73 -3.49 0.22 3.57
C LEU A 73 -3.01 -0.05 5.00
N ASP A 74 -2.21 0.86 5.56
CA ASP A 74 -1.73 0.76 6.94
C ASP A 74 -2.88 0.77 7.95
N ASP A 75 -3.84 1.68 7.79
CA ASP A 75 -5.03 1.78 8.65
C ASP A 75 -5.91 0.54 8.52
N TYR A 76 -6.19 0.09 7.30
CA TYR A 76 -7.00 -1.09 7.04
C TYR A 76 -6.44 -2.34 7.73
N LEU A 77 -5.16 -2.65 7.51
CA LEU A 77 -4.52 -3.84 8.09
C LEU A 77 -4.46 -3.77 9.62
N ARG A 78 -4.27 -2.58 10.20
CA ARG A 78 -4.28 -2.40 11.66
C ARG A 78 -5.69 -2.48 12.26
N SER A 79 -6.72 -2.22 11.46
CA SER A 79 -8.12 -2.30 11.87
C SER A 79 -8.70 -3.72 11.86
N VAL A 80 -7.98 -4.69 11.27
CA VAL A 80 -8.40 -6.09 11.23
C VAL A 80 -8.57 -6.63 12.65
N PRO A 81 -9.75 -7.18 13.00
CA PRO A 81 -10.05 -7.67 14.34
C PRO A 81 -9.20 -8.89 14.73
N ASP A 82 -9.11 -9.15 16.04
CA ASP A 82 -8.37 -10.30 16.60
C ASP A 82 -9.10 -11.64 16.43
N GLU A 83 -10.37 -11.63 16.02
CA GLU A 83 -11.18 -12.85 15.88
C GLU A 83 -10.67 -13.70 14.70
N GLU A 84 -10.64 -15.03 14.87
CA GLU A 84 -10.42 -15.95 13.75
C GLU A 84 -11.51 -15.69 12.72
N ASN A 85 -11.16 -14.97 11.66
CA ASN A 85 -12.04 -14.74 10.54
C ASN A 85 -11.70 -15.77 9.45
N ASP A 86 -12.73 -16.45 8.95
CA ASP A 86 -12.62 -17.35 7.79
C ASP A 86 -12.37 -16.56 6.50
N ASP A 87 -12.51 -15.23 6.54
CA ASP A 87 -12.19 -14.36 5.41
C ASP A 87 -10.67 -14.25 5.22
N ASP A 88 -10.20 -14.64 4.03
CA ASP A 88 -8.87 -14.28 3.54
C ASP A 88 -8.80 -12.75 3.47
N TRP A 89 -8.16 -12.12 4.45
CA TRP A 89 -7.94 -10.67 4.44
C TRP A 89 -6.94 -10.24 3.35
N GLU A 90 -6.44 -11.20 2.56
CA GLU A 90 -5.63 -11.00 1.36
C GLU A 90 -4.42 -10.08 1.60
N SER A 91 -3.94 -10.03 2.85
CA SER A 91 -2.85 -9.15 3.25
C SER A 91 -1.55 -9.49 2.53
N TRP A 92 -1.42 -10.72 2.02
CA TRP A 92 -0.32 -11.10 1.15
C TRP A 92 -0.41 -10.41 -0.23
N ILE A 93 -1.60 -10.18 -0.78
CA ILE A 93 -1.80 -9.40 -2.02
C ILE A 93 -1.45 -7.94 -1.75
N ILE A 94 -1.88 -7.37 -0.62
CA ILE A 94 -1.50 -6.01 -0.23
C ILE A 94 0.03 -5.86 -0.14
N ALA A 95 0.75 -6.85 0.41
CA ALA A 95 2.21 -6.85 0.40
C ALA A 95 2.79 -6.81 -1.03
N GLN A 96 2.21 -7.57 -1.97
CA GLN A 96 2.61 -7.53 -3.39
C GLN A 96 2.30 -6.19 -4.05
N CYS A 97 1.16 -5.57 -3.73
CA CYS A 97 0.79 -4.24 -4.23
C CYS A 97 1.80 -3.19 -3.78
N ILE A 98 2.17 -3.20 -2.49
CA ILE A 98 3.21 -2.31 -1.96
C ILE A 98 4.55 -2.63 -2.63
N ARG A 99 4.91 -3.91 -2.78
CA ARG A 99 6.19 -4.31 -3.39
C ARG A 99 6.33 -3.80 -4.82
N ALA A 100 5.27 -3.89 -5.62
CA ALA A 100 5.24 -3.42 -7.02
C ALA A 100 5.53 -1.92 -7.16
N GLN A 101 5.24 -1.13 -6.12
CA GLN A 101 5.53 0.30 -6.11
C GLN A 101 7.02 0.62 -5.94
N PHE A 102 7.84 -0.33 -5.46
CA PHE A 102 9.28 -0.15 -5.24
C PHE A 102 10.10 -0.74 -6.38
N ASP A 103 10.71 0.12 -7.19
CA ASP A 103 11.71 -0.23 -8.19
C ASP A 103 12.88 0.79 -8.17
N SER A 104 13.83 0.65 -9.10
CA SER A 104 14.99 1.56 -9.19
C SER A 104 14.62 3.03 -9.42
N ASP A 105 13.48 3.28 -10.06
CA ASP A 105 13.03 4.61 -10.49
C ASP A 105 12.12 5.27 -9.42
N THR A 106 11.51 4.48 -8.53
CA THR A 106 10.56 4.95 -7.51
C THR A 106 11.11 4.91 -6.09
N VAL A 107 12.10 4.06 -5.76
CA VAL A 107 12.59 3.84 -4.38
C VAL A 107 12.97 5.15 -3.67
N ASN A 108 13.65 6.06 -4.38
CA ASN A 108 14.07 7.34 -3.80
C ASN A 108 12.87 8.25 -3.45
N ARG A 109 11.76 8.15 -4.20
CA ARG A 109 10.52 8.89 -3.94
C ARG A 109 9.74 8.29 -2.78
N LEU A 110 9.76 6.97 -2.63
CA LEU A 110 9.04 6.24 -1.59
C LEU A 110 9.82 6.09 -0.27
N LYS A 111 11.09 6.50 -0.23
CA LYS A 111 11.90 6.56 0.99
C LYS A 111 11.19 7.15 2.23
N PRO A 112 10.33 8.18 2.13
CA PRO A 112 9.60 8.70 3.30
C PRO A 112 8.65 7.72 3.97
N ILE A 113 8.16 6.70 3.25
CA ILE A 113 7.24 5.67 3.79
C ILE A 113 7.90 4.30 3.96
N ALA A 114 9.19 4.16 3.66
CA ALA A 114 9.90 2.88 3.82
C ALA A 114 9.87 2.38 5.28
N THR A 115 10.15 3.25 6.26
CA THR A 115 10.07 2.88 7.69
C THR A 115 8.64 2.50 8.10
N PRO A 116 7.59 3.31 7.81
CA PRO A 116 6.21 2.89 8.03
C PRO A 116 5.83 1.52 7.42
N ILE A 117 6.33 1.19 6.23
CA ILE A 117 6.08 -0.12 5.61
C ILE A 117 6.75 -1.26 6.39
N VAL A 118 7.98 -1.05 6.87
CA VAL A 118 8.66 -2.04 7.72
C VAL A 118 7.92 -2.24 9.04
N GLU A 119 7.47 -1.16 9.68
CA GLU A 119 6.66 -1.21 10.90
C GLU A 119 5.32 -1.91 10.68
N LEU A 120 4.70 -1.74 9.50
CA LEU A 120 3.50 -2.47 9.10
C LEU A 120 3.79 -3.96 8.87
N ALA A 121 4.90 -4.30 8.23
CA ALA A 121 5.33 -5.69 8.02
C ALA A 121 5.60 -6.42 9.35
N GLU A 122 6.23 -5.74 10.31
CA GLU A 122 6.41 -6.25 11.67
C GLU A 122 5.06 -6.46 12.34
N PHE A 123 4.16 -5.47 12.28
CA PHE A 123 2.82 -5.59 12.85
C PHE A 123 2.05 -6.79 12.27
N VAL A 124 2.04 -6.97 10.95
CA VAL A 124 1.32 -8.09 10.32
C VAL A 124 1.89 -9.43 10.77
N ARG A 125 3.22 -9.57 10.84
CA ARG A 125 3.87 -10.82 11.30
C ARG A 125 3.65 -11.09 12.79
N ASP A 126 3.68 -10.06 13.63
CA ASP A 126 3.40 -10.18 15.07
C ASP A 126 1.93 -10.52 15.35
N ASN A 127 1.04 -10.18 14.42
CA ASN A 127 -0.41 -10.42 14.51
C ASN A 127 -0.88 -11.46 13.47
N ILE A 128 -0.02 -12.40 13.06
CA ILE A 128 -0.27 -13.28 11.90
C ILE A 128 -1.57 -14.08 11.99
N ARG A 129 -2.06 -14.36 13.21
CA ARG A 129 -3.33 -15.07 13.43
C ARG A 129 -4.56 -14.32 12.89
N ARG A 130 -4.45 -13.01 12.68
CA ARG A 130 -5.50 -12.18 12.06
C ARG A 130 -5.55 -12.33 10.53
N PHE A 131 -4.50 -12.89 9.94
CA PHE A 131 -4.23 -12.85 8.50
C PHE A 131 -4.03 -14.26 7.94
N GLY A 132 -5.07 -15.09 8.02
CA GLY A 132 -5.08 -16.44 7.46
C GLY A 132 -5.83 -17.43 8.36
N SER A 133 -6.62 -18.28 7.71
CA SER A 133 -7.47 -19.28 8.38
C SER A 133 -6.67 -20.49 8.85
N ASP A 134 -5.57 -20.80 8.16
CA ASP A 134 -4.70 -21.94 8.48
C ASP A 134 -3.20 -21.58 8.47
N ASP A 135 -2.36 -22.54 8.89
CA ASP A 135 -0.92 -22.35 8.99
C ASP A 135 -0.24 -22.11 7.62
N ALA A 136 -0.80 -22.65 6.53
CA ALA A 136 -0.24 -22.47 5.19
C ALA A 136 -0.53 -21.05 4.66
N GLU A 137 -1.73 -20.53 4.89
CA GLU A 137 -2.11 -19.16 4.58
C GLU A 137 -1.30 -18.15 5.41
N ARG A 138 -1.20 -18.39 6.72
CA ARG A 138 -0.39 -17.58 7.64
C ARG A 138 1.07 -17.56 7.22
N GLN A 139 1.63 -18.70 6.80
CA GLN A 139 2.99 -18.74 6.30
C GLN A 139 3.14 -17.94 4.99
N ARG A 140 2.19 -18.06 4.06
CA ARG A 140 2.20 -17.27 2.81
C ARG A 140 2.18 -15.78 3.09
N VAL A 141 1.36 -15.33 4.03
CA VAL A 141 1.34 -13.93 4.47
C VAL A 141 2.69 -13.54 5.05
N ALA A 142 3.21 -14.29 6.02
CA ALA A 142 4.48 -13.98 6.66
C ALA A 142 5.65 -13.90 5.66
N ASP A 143 5.68 -14.80 4.68
CA ASP A 143 6.67 -14.82 3.60
C ASP A 143 6.55 -13.58 2.71
N ALA A 144 5.34 -13.23 2.26
CA ALA A 144 5.12 -12.06 1.40
C ALA A 144 5.58 -10.75 2.07
N TRP A 145 5.31 -10.57 3.36
CA TRP A 145 5.75 -9.39 4.12
C TRP A 145 7.27 -9.40 4.39
N THR A 146 7.86 -10.58 4.58
CA THR A 146 9.32 -10.71 4.72
C THR A 146 10.03 -10.37 3.41
N ASP A 147 9.51 -10.86 2.28
CA ASP A 147 10.04 -10.57 0.94
C ASP A 147 9.92 -9.07 0.60
N LEU A 148 8.82 -8.42 0.99
CA LEU A 148 8.65 -6.97 0.84
C LEU A 148 9.75 -6.19 1.58
N VAL A 149 10.01 -6.53 2.84
CA VAL A 149 11.06 -5.85 3.64
C VAL A 149 12.43 -6.05 2.99
N HIS A 150 12.78 -7.29 2.64
CA HIS A 150 14.06 -7.58 1.98
C HIS A 150 14.22 -6.84 0.64
N HIS A 151 13.13 -6.71 -0.13
CA HIS A 151 13.09 -5.96 -1.39
C HIS A 151 13.38 -4.47 -1.18
N ILE A 152 12.73 -3.84 -0.19
CA ILE A 152 12.95 -2.43 0.16
C ILE A 152 14.39 -2.20 0.63
N GLU A 153 14.93 -3.08 1.47
CA GLU A 153 16.30 -2.99 1.97
C GLU A 153 17.34 -3.13 0.84
N THR A 154 17.11 -4.06 -0.08
CA THR A 154 17.99 -4.28 -1.23
C THR A 154 18.04 -3.04 -2.12
N LEU A 155 16.89 -2.45 -2.45
CA LEU A 155 16.82 -1.23 -3.26
C LEU A 155 17.30 0.02 -2.51
N GLY A 156 17.15 0.07 -1.19
CA GLY A 156 17.60 1.20 -0.37
C GLY A 156 19.12 1.28 -0.17
N ASN A 157 19.81 0.16 -0.37
CA ASN A 157 21.27 0.03 -0.28
C ASN A 157 21.98 0.08 -1.65
N ALA A 158 21.24 0.07 -2.75
CA ALA A 158 21.73 0.20 -4.12
C ALA A 158 21.94 1.66 -4.54
#